data_AF-A0A2T8KNB8-F1
#
_entry.id   AF-A0A2T8KNB8-F1
#
_cell.length_a   1.000
_cell.length_b   1.000
_cell.length_c   1.000
_cell.angle_alpha   90.00
_cell.angle_beta   90.00
_cell.angle_gamma   90.00
#
_symmetry.space_group_name_H-M   'P 1'
#
loop_
_entity.id
_entity.type
_entity.pdbx_description
1 polymer ?
#
loop_
_entity_poly.entity_id
_entity_poly.type
_entity_poly.pdbx_seq_one_letter_code
_entity_poly.pdbx_strand_id
1 'polypeptide(L)'
;MDVFLAGNTAQPQACDFKMKGSYFDRNCAFYLGDSDTMIAQISRKYTASTVLLGKDTFNVTVLPGVDHVFVAALVVVLDEVHSRDRNY
;
A
#
# COMPACT_ATOMS: atom_id res chain seq x y z
N MET A 1 -8.03 2.98 -2.23
CA MET A 1 -7.36 3.65 -3.37
C MET A 1 -7.31 2.66 -4.50
N ASP A 2 -7.78 3.05 -5.67
CA ASP A 2 -7.79 2.20 -6.87
C ASP A 2 -6.59 2.58 -7.75
N VAL A 3 -5.86 1.60 -8.26
CA VAL A 3 -4.63 1.76 -9.06
C VAL A 3 -4.89 1.24 -10.46
N PHE A 4 -4.64 2.08 -11.45
CA PHE A 4 -4.81 1.77 -12.86
C PHE A 4 -3.45 1.86 -13.55
N LEU A 5 -3.03 0.76 -14.17
CA LEU A 5 -1.85 0.74 -15.01
C LEU A 5 -2.18 1.39 -16.36
N ALA A 6 -1.19 2.05 -16.96
CA ALA A 6 -1.38 2.78 -18.22
C ALA A 6 -1.88 1.88 -19.38
N GLY A 7 -1.60 0.58 -19.33
CA GLY A 7 -2.03 -0.39 -20.34
C GLY A 7 -3.43 -0.97 -20.12
N ASN A 8 -4.15 -0.60 -19.07
CA ASN A 8 -5.46 -1.17 -18.77
C ASN A 8 -6.55 -0.58 -19.68
N THR A 9 -7.04 -1.41 -20.62
CA THR A 9 -8.11 -1.07 -21.57
C THR A 9 -9.41 -1.81 -21.28
N ALA A 10 -9.58 -2.39 -20.08
CA ALA A 10 -10.75 -3.19 -19.74
C ALA A 10 -12.06 -2.36 -19.73
N GLN A 11 -13.16 -2.98 -20.16
CA GLN A 11 -14.51 -2.40 -20.10
C GLN A 11 -15.49 -3.39 -19.42
N PRO A 12 -16.19 -2.99 -18.34
CA PRO A 12 -16.05 -1.72 -17.60
C PRO A 12 -14.65 -1.57 -16.97
N GLN A 13 -14.25 -0.33 -16.70
CA GLN A 13 -12.90 0.02 -16.24
C GLN A 13 -12.69 -0.49 -14.81
N ALA A 14 -12.23 -1.74 -14.68
CA ALA A 14 -11.84 -2.36 -13.43
C ALA A 14 -10.40 -1.97 -13.09
N CYS A 15 -10.11 -1.69 -11.82
CA CYS A 15 -8.75 -1.38 -11.38
C CYS A 15 -7.84 -2.61 -11.47
N ASP A 16 -6.54 -2.38 -11.73
CA ASP A 16 -5.54 -3.44 -11.75
C ASP A 16 -5.15 -3.85 -10.33
N PHE A 17 -5.11 -2.87 -9.41
CA PHE A 17 -4.88 -3.12 -8.00
C PHE A 17 -5.74 -2.23 -7.12
N LYS A 18 -6.00 -2.72 -5.91
CA LYS A 18 -6.82 -2.03 -4.93
C LYS A 18 -6.14 -2.04 -3.58
N MET A 19 -5.98 -0.86 -3.00
CA MET A 19 -5.62 -0.72 -1.60
C MET A 19 -6.89 -0.70 -0.76
N LYS A 20 -6.96 -1.61 0.21
CA LYS A 20 -8.00 -1.65 1.26
C LYS A 20 -7.37 -1.29 2.61
N GLY A 21 -8.14 -0.69 3.50
CA GLY A 21 -7.71 -0.32 4.85
C GLY A 21 -7.18 1.11 4.99
N SER A 22 -6.57 1.40 6.15
CA SER A 22 -6.13 2.75 6.55
C SER A 22 -4.62 2.85 6.57
N TYR A 23 -4.07 3.84 5.85
CA TYR A 23 -2.64 4.13 5.85
C TYR A 23 -2.18 4.68 7.20
N PHE A 24 -2.95 5.56 7.82
CA PHE A 24 -2.61 6.17 9.11
C PHE A 24 -2.60 5.17 10.26
N ASP A 25 -3.54 4.22 10.23
CA ASP A 25 -3.58 3.12 11.20
C ASP A 25 -2.58 2.02 10.86
N ARG A 26 -1.83 2.17 9.74
CA ARG A 26 -0.83 1.21 9.26
C ARG A 26 -1.41 -0.20 9.16
N ASN A 27 -2.66 -0.27 8.73
CA ASN A 27 -3.44 -1.49 8.52
C ASN A 27 -4.03 -1.43 7.12
N CYS A 28 -3.16 -1.44 6.12
CA CYS A 28 -3.57 -1.42 4.73
C CYS A 28 -2.89 -2.54 3.94
N ALA A 29 -3.59 -3.03 2.93
CA ALA A 29 -3.13 -4.11 2.09
C ALA A 29 -3.51 -3.83 0.63
N PHE A 30 -2.67 -4.30 -0.27
CA PHE A 30 -2.83 -4.19 -1.71
C PHE A 30 -3.31 -5.53 -2.26
N TYR A 31 -4.29 -5.46 -3.15
CA TYR A 31 -4.96 -6.60 -3.77
C TYR A 31 -4.93 -6.48 -5.29
N LEU A 32 -5.02 -7.62 -5.99
CA LEU A 32 -5.18 -7.66 -7.43
C LEU A 32 -6.63 -7.33 -7.81
N GLY A 33 -6.84 -6.15 -8.40
CA GLY A 33 -8.14 -5.57 -8.72
C GLY A 33 -9.15 -5.68 -7.58
N ASP A 34 -10.36 -6.11 -7.91
CA ASP A 34 -11.42 -6.37 -6.92
C ASP A 34 -11.40 -7.80 -6.34
N SER A 35 -10.35 -8.59 -6.61
CA SER A 35 -10.20 -9.92 -6.01
C SER A 35 -9.74 -9.86 -4.55
N ASP A 36 -9.76 -11.02 -3.89
CA ASP A 36 -9.18 -11.19 -2.55
C ASP A 36 -7.72 -11.66 -2.59
N THR A 37 -7.10 -11.64 -3.77
CA THR A 37 -5.68 -11.95 -3.95
C THR A 37 -4.83 -10.80 -3.43
N MET A 38 -4.35 -10.92 -2.20
CA MET A 38 -3.42 -9.95 -1.61
C MET A 38 -2.04 -10.06 -2.26
N ILE A 39 -1.40 -8.93 -2.54
CA ILE A 39 -0.04 -8.88 -3.10
C ILE A 39 0.99 -8.26 -2.14
N ALA A 40 0.52 -7.39 -1.24
CA ALA A 40 1.36 -6.81 -0.20
C ALA A 40 0.52 -6.30 0.98
N GLN A 41 1.14 -6.22 2.15
CA GLN A 41 0.52 -5.69 3.37
C GLN A 41 1.46 -4.72 4.08
N ILE A 42 0.92 -3.55 4.44
CA ILE A 42 1.56 -2.61 5.35
C ILE A 42 1.05 -2.90 6.75
N SER A 43 1.97 -3.12 7.70
CA SER A 43 1.65 -3.40 9.09
C SER A 43 2.50 -2.59 10.05
N ARG A 44 1.91 -2.20 11.19
CA ARG A 44 2.67 -1.70 12.34
C ARG A 44 3.17 -2.88 13.16
N LYS A 45 4.48 -3.13 13.18
CA LYS A 45 5.05 -3.89 14.30
C LYS A 45 5.28 -2.92 15.45
N TYR A 46 4.70 -3.21 16.60
CA TYR A 46 5.10 -2.59 17.85
C TYR A 46 6.29 -3.37 18.41
N THR A 47 7.50 -3.00 18.01
CA THR A 47 8.74 -3.43 18.69
C THR A 47 9.29 -2.28 19.51
N ALA A 48 10.04 -2.58 20.59
CA ALA A 48 10.73 -1.55 21.37
C ALA A 48 11.60 -0.63 20.48
N SER A 49 12.17 -1.19 19.40
CA SER A 49 12.88 -0.43 18.36
C SER A 49 11.99 0.55 17.58
N THR A 50 10.78 0.18 17.16
CA THR A 50 9.86 1.10 16.46
C THR A 50 9.33 2.23 17.34
N VAL A 51 9.29 2.03 18.66
CA VAL A 51 8.97 3.12 19.60
C VAL A 51 10.12 4.13 19.66
N LEU A 52 11.37 3.67 19.56
CA LEU A 52 12.58 4.49 19.49
C LEU A 52 12.82 5.15 18.11
N LEU A 53 12.48 4.47 17.01
CA LEU A 53 12.66 4.93 15.62
C LEU A 53 11.57 5.91 15.15
N GLY A 54 10.56 6.19 15.99
CA GLY A 54 9.54 7.20 15.72
C GLY A 54 8.33 6.72 14.89
N LYS A 55 7.31 7.59 14.83
CA LYS A 55 5.95 7.34 14.28
C LYS A 55 5.93 7.01 12.77
N ASP A 56 7.03 7.24 12.06
CA ASP A 56 7.13 7.12 10.61
C ASP A 56 7.66 5.76 10.12
N THR A 57 8.04 4.86 11.02
CA THR A 57 8.51 3.52 10.63
C THR A 57 7.34 2.54 10.50
N PHE A 58 7.24 1.85 9.36
CA PHE A 58 6.26 0.80 9.11
C PHE A 58 6.90 -0.36 8.35
N ASN A 59 6.32 -1.55 8.48
CA ASN A 59 6.77 -2.72 7.73
C ASN A 59 5.88 -2.96 6.53
N VAL A 60 6.50 -3.40 5.44
CA VAL A 60 5.82 -3.86 4.24
C VAL A 60 6.17 -5.33 4.03
N THR A 61 5.16 -6.18 4.03
CA THR A 61 5.29 -7.59 3.64
C THR A 61 4.87 -7.73 2.19
N VAL A 62 5.77 -8.19 1.34
CA VAL A 62 5.50 -8.49 -0.08
C VAL A 62 5.26 -10.00 -0.22
N LEU A 63 4.19 -10.40 -0.91
CA LEU A 63 3.91 -11.82 -1.10
C LEU A 63 4.83 -12.43 -2.18
N PRO A 64 5.11 -13.76 -2.11
CA PRO A 64 5.92 -14.43 -3.12
C PRO A 64 5.39 -14.21 -4.55
N GLY A 65 6.30 -14.00 -5.49
CA GLY A 65 5.96 -13.77 -6.90
C GLY A 65 5.55 -12.33 -7.24
N VAL A 66 5.54 -11.41 -6.27
CA VAL A 66 5.25 -9.99 -6.48
C VAL A 66 6.54 -9.18 -6.60
N ASP A 67 6.56 -8.25 -7.55
CA ASP A 67 7.68 -7.32 -7.75
C ASP A 67 7.80 -6.35 -6.56
N HIS A 68 8.97 -6.37 -5.90
CA HIS A 68 9.21 -5.57 -4.71
C HIS A 68 9.41 -4.08 -5.03
N VAL A 69 9.96 -3.76 -6.20
CA VAL A 69 10.13 -2.37 -6.66
C VAL A 69 8.78 -1.75 -6.98
N PHE A 70 7.87 -2.53 -7.59
CA PHE A 70 6.49 -2.10 -7.80
C PHE A 70 5.79 -1.79 -6.48
N VAL A 71 5.88 -2.67 -5.48
CA VAL A 71 5.28 -2.42 -4.15
C VAL A 71 5.94 -1.20 -3.47
N ALA A 72 7.25 -1.04 -3.57
CA ALA A 72 7.94 0.13 -3.03
C ALA A 72 7.44 1.43 -3.69
N ALA A 73 7.23 1.44 -5.00
CA ALA A 73 6.66 2.57 -5.72
C ALA A 73 5.23 2.90 -5.23
N LEU A 74 4.38 1.88 -5.04
CA LEU A 74 3.04 2.07 -4.47
C LEU A 74 3.10 2.70 -3.08
N VAL A 75 4.04 2.26 -2.24
CA VAL A 75 4.24 2.80 -0.88
C VAL A 75 4.67 4.27 -0.94
N VAL A 76 5.60 4.64 -1.83
CA VAL A 76 6.04 6.03 -2.00
C VAL A 76 4.89 6.93 -2.47
N VAL A 77 4.13 6.48 -3.47
CA VAL A 77 2.93 7.21 -3.93
C VAL A 77 1.93 7.36 -2.78
N LEU A 78 1.71 6.31 -2.00
CA LEU A 78 0.81 6.34 -0.86
C LEU A 78 1.27 7.33 0.21
N ASP A 79 2.57 7.34 0.52
CA ASP A 79 3.14 8.28 1.48
C ASP A 79 3.01 9.72 1.00
N GLU A 80 3.27 10.01 -0.27
CA GLU A 80 3.12 11.36 -0.85
C GLU A 80 1.65 11.84 -0.87
N VAL A 81 0.70 10.93 -1.10
CA VAL A 81 -0.73 11.28 -1.05
C VAL A 81 -1.13 11.63 0.39
N HIS A 82 -0.72 10.84 1.38
CA HIS A 82 -1.12 11.03 2.77
C HIS A 82 -0.23 12.02 3.54
N SER A 83 0.97 12.36 3.04
CA SER A 83 1.83 13.39 3.61
C SER A 83 1.19 14.78 3.48
N ARG A 84 0.42 15.00 2.40
CA ARG A 84 -0.36 16.22 2.18
C ARG A 84 -1.50 16.37 3.18
N ASP A 85 -2.13 15.26 3.55
CA ASP A 85 -3.22 15.23 4.54
C ASP A 85 -2.74 15.39 5.99
N ARG A 86 -1.43 15.21 6.28
CA ARG A 86 -0.85 15.46 7.62
C ARG A 86 -0.69 16.95 7.97
N ASN A 87 -0.76 17.84 6.99
CA ASN A 87 -0.47 19.27 7.14
C ASN A 87 -1.73 20.15 7.22
N TYR A 88 -2.90 19.55 7.48
CA TYR A 88 -4.16 20.25 7.75
C TYR A 88 -4.76 19.80 9.08
#